data_AF-A0A2K2H6R7-F1
#
_entry.id   AF-A0A2K2H6R7-F1
#
_cell.length_a   1.000
_cell.length_b   1.000
_cell.length_c   1.000
_cell.angle_alpha   90.00
_cell.angle_beta   90.00
_cell.angle_gamma   90.00
#
_symmetry.space_group_name_H-M   'P 1'
#
loop_
_entity.id
_entity.type
_entity.pdbx_description
1 polymer ?
#
loop_
_entity_poly.entity_id
_entity_poly.type
_entity_poly.pdbx_seq_one_letter_code
_entity_poly.pdbx_strand_id
1 'polypeptide(L)'
;MYGYSETILKYAIDDSHTGVLEQPDGIGEVGLGAEEAGRKLAVRFMLKCAGERVDTIRYQVFGCGYTMAACAAAAELGEGQSLAELESWTARVIDQQLGGMPRERDYCADLAVKALRAAASSVHARRRVATVHDPTEEHGPKINVNNPTYRTLMASANPNGCAVEDRHLFACLLAVADSEAAATHAALGLPAQELDFLVRRFFPACGWQAKSWSAGDPRLPEINPEIRELLQEHVTMSPDPEIAAWLADILVARAAHPGHLWIAMGLFERPQLSAAIGRHLPSLLAANDKGMRWKRFLFKQVCDLNGGVMCKSPVCGDCSDYSLCFAE
;
A
#
# COMPACT_ATOMS: atom_id res chain seq x y z
N MET A 1 0.60 -16.14 12.50
CA MET A 1 0.36 -14.79 11.94
C MET A 1 1.73 -14.19 11.68
N TYR A 2 2.29 -14.32 10.48
CA TYR A 2 3.64 -13.84 10.17
C TYR A 2 3.62 -12.30 10.07
N GLY A 3 4.54 -11.61 10.75
CA GLY A 3 4.71 -10.14 10.68
C GLY A 3 4.36 -9.37 11.95
N TYR A 4 3.57 -9.94 12.87
CA TYR A 4 3.31 -9.33 14.17
C TYR A 4 4.32 -9.83 15.22
N SER A 5 5.00 -8.91 15.90
CA SER A 5 5.72 -9.24 17.14
C SER A 5 4.72 -9.57 18.26
N GLU A 6 5.17 -10.27 19.30
CA GLU A 6 4.32 -10.54 20.48
C GLU A 6 3.78 -9.25 21.09
N THR A 7 4.59 -8.18 21.09
CA THR A 7 4.21 -6.85 21.57
C THR A 7 3.10 -6.24 20.72
N ILE A 8 3.22 -6.28 19.39
CA ILE A 8 2.18 -5.74 18.51
C ILE A 8 0.88 -6.53 18.66
N LEU A 9 0.94 -7.87 18.79
CA LEU A 9 -0.27 -8.68 19.06
C LEU A 9 -0.94 -8.29 20.38
N LYS A 10 -0.15 -8.11 21.45
CA LYS A 10 -0.65 -7.70 22.75
C LYS A 10 -1.45 -6.40 22.64
N TYR A 11 -0.87 -5.36 22.04
CA TYR A 11 -1.55 -4.06 21.90
C TYR A 11 -2.70 -4.09 20.88
N ALA A 12 -2.62 -4.91 19.83
CA ALA A 12 -3.67 -4.99 18.81
C ALA A 12 -4.98 -5.54 19.35
N ILE A 13 -4.93 -6.37 20.40
CA ILE A 13 -6.11 -6.95 21.07
C ILE A 13 -6.46 -6.25 22.38
N ASP A 14 -5.68 -5.24 22.78
CA ASP A 14 -5.94 -4.44 23.98
C ASP A 14 -7.04 -3.43 23.70
N ASP A 15 -8.18 -3.59 24.36
CA ASP A 15 -9.36 -2.74 24.21
C ASP A 15 -9.55 -1.75 25.36
N SER A 16 -8.61 -1.68 26.32
CA SER A 16 -8.75 -0.91 27.56
C SER A 16 -8.94 0.61 27.36
N HIS A 17 -8.34 1.17 26.31
CA HIS A 17 -8.49 2.58 25.93
C HIS A 17 -9.43 2.80 24.73
N THR A 18 -10.13 1.76 24.26
CA THR A 18 -11.06 1.91 23.14
C THR A 18 -12.38 2.53 23.57
N GLY A 19 -13.06 3.18 22.63
CA GLY A 19 -14.44 3.66 22.81
C GLY A 19 -14.55 5.18 22.88
N VAL A 20 -15.65 5.64 23.45
CA VAL A 20 -15.99 7.07 23.54
C VAL A 20 -15.66 7.59 24.93
N LEU A 21 -15.13 8.81 25.00
CA LEU A 21 -14.98 9.56 26.24
C LEU A 21 -16.06 10.63 26.30
N GLU A 22 -16.83 10.66 27.38
CA GLU A 22 -17.84 11.70 27.58
C GLU A 22 -17.17 13.04 27.92
N GLN A 23 -17.65 14.11 27.29
CA GLN A 23 -17.19 15.48 27.52
C GLN A 23 -15.65 15.62 27.54
N PRO A 24 -14.95 15.20 26.46
CA PRO A 24 -13.50 15.29 26.39
C PRO A 24 -13.08 16.76 26.29
N ASP A 25 -11.94 17.08 26.87
CA ASP A 25 -11.35 18.42 26.83
C ASP A 25 -10.63 18.67 25.49
N GLY A 26 -10.18 17.60 24.82
CA GLY A 26 -9.55 17.65 23.50
C GLY A 26 -10.00 16.51 22.60
N ILE A 27 -10.20 16.81 21.31
CA ILE A 27 -10.54 15.82 20.28
C ILE A 27 -9.65 16.04 19.06
N GLY A 28 -8.91 15.01 18.69
CA GLY A 28 -8.03 14.99 17.52
C GLY A 28 -8.38 13.86 16.59
N GLU A 29 -8.39 14.14 15.30
CA GLU A 29 -8.79 13.17 14.29
C GLU A 29 -7.89 13.17 13.07
N VAL A 30 -7.81 12.00 12.46
CA VAL A 30 -7.23 11.76 11.17
C VAL A 30 -8.25 11.05 10.28
N GLY A 31 -8.59 11.65 9.13
CA GLY A 31 -9.48 11.07 8.12
C GLY A 31 -8.74 10.50 6.89
N LEU A 32 -9.40 9.66 6.10
CA LEU A 32 -8.82 8.93 4.94
C LEU A 32 -8.70 9.73 3.62
N GLY A 33 -8.93 11.05 3.65
CA GLY A 33 -8.80 11.93 2.48
C GLY A 33 -9.32 13.34 2.78
N ALA A 34 -8.87 14.34 1.99
CA ALA A 34 -9.16 15.75 2.27
C ALA A 34 -10.66 16.08 2.22
N GLU A 35 -11.38 15.47 1.29
CA GLU A 35 -12.84 15.63 1.15
C GLU A 35 -13.64 14.79 2.18
N GLU A 36 -12.99 13.86 2.87
CA GLU A 36 -13.61 12.90 3.78
C GLU A 36 -13.27 13.16 5.26
N ALA A 37 -12.48 14.21 5.56
CA ALA A 37 -12.11 14.61 6.92
C ALA A 37 -13.37 14.85 7.78
N GLY A 38 -13.49 14.09 8.88
CA GLY A 38 -14.65 14.13 9.77
C GLY A 38 -15.88 13.31 9.31
N ARG A 39 -15.85 12.69 8.12
CA ARG A 39 -16.91 11.80 7.59
C ARG A 39 -16.51 10.31 7.62
N LYS A 40 -15.28 9.99 7.23
CA LYS A 40 -14.67 8.65 7.40
C LYS A 40 -13.45 8.78 8.29
N LEU A 41 -13.57 8.22 9.49
CA LEU A 41 -12.56 8.29 10.53
C LEU A 41 -11.53 7.18 10.34
N ALA A 42 -10.23 7.50 10.30
CA ALA A 42 -9.16 6.51 10.44
C ALA A 42 -8.79 6.33 11.91
N VAL A 43 -8.51 7.45 12.60
CA VAL A 43 -8.18 7.48 14.04
C VAL A 43 -8.79 8.73 14.68
N ARG A 44 -9.40 8.58 15.86
CA ARG A 44 -9.81 9.66 16.77
C ARG A 44 -9.18 9.41 18.13
N PHE A 45 -8.57 10.43 18.71
CA PHE A 45 -8.23 10.48 20.13
C PHE A 45 -9.12 11.50 20.85
N MET A 46 -9.49 11.16 22.08
CA MET A 46 -10.25 11.99 23.01
C MET A 46 -9.51 12.02 24.34
N LEU A 47 -9.27 13.22 24.86
CA LEU A 47 -8.48 13.43 26.07
C LEU A 47 -9.34 14.07 27.16
N LYS A 48 -9.22 13.58 28.38
CA LYS A 48 -9.60 14.31 29.61
C LYS A 48 -8.33 14.79 30.30
N CYS A 49 -8.31 16.04 30.76
CA CYS A 49 -7.13 16.66 31.32
C CYS A 49 -7.36 17.10 32.78
N ALA A 50 -6.32 16.94 33.60
CA ALA A 50 -6.21 17.52 34.93
C ALA A 50 -5.13 18.60 34.90
N GLY A 51 -5.54 19.84 34.57
CA GLY A 51 -4.61 20.93 34.29
C GLY A 51 -3.85 20.68 32.98
N GLU A 52 -2.53 20.74 33.03
CA GLU A 52 -1.63 20.53 31.87
C GLU A 52 -1.29 19.05 31.60
N ARG A 53 -1.88 18.12 32.38
CA ARG A 53 -1.65 16.69 32.25
C ARG A 53 -2.87 15.96 31.75
N VAL A 54 -2.63 14.93 30.95
CA VAL A 54 -3.68 14.03 30.47
C VAL A 54 -4.01 13.03 31.55
N ASP A 55 -5.26 13.00 31.97
CA ASP A 55 -5.80 12.09 32.98
C ASP A 55 -6.29 10.80 32.33
N THR A 56 -7.11 10.93 31.29
CA THR A 56 -7.73 9.78 30.59
C THR A 56 -7.64 9.96 29.09
N ILE A 57 -7.29 8.89 28.37
CA ILE A 57 -7.31 8.83 26.90
C ILE A 57 -8.31 7.77 26.44
N ARG A 58 -9.14 8.11 25.45
CA ARG A 58 -9.88 7.11 24.67
C ARG A 58 -9.65 7.31 23.19
N TYR A 59 -9.67 6.21 22.43
CA TYR A 59 -9.57 6.27 20.98
C TYR A 59 -10.64 5.46 20.26
N GLN A 60 -10.90 5.88 19.03
CA GLN A 60 -11.67 5.12 18.06
C GLN A 60 -10.81 4.98 16.80
N VAL A 61 -10.69 3.77 16.29
CA VAL A 61 -9.83 3.47 15.13
C VAL A 61 -10.60 2.62 14.14
N PHE A 62 -10.39 2.91 12.87
CA PHE A 62 -10.81 2.07 11.76
C PHE A 62 -9.57 1.80 10.90
N GLY A 63 -8.89 0.70 11.21
CA GLY A 63 -7.58 0.38 10.65
C GLY A 63 -7.18 -1.07 10.91
N CYS A 64 -5.99 -1.44 10.44
CA CYS A 64 -5.46 -2.78 10.60
C CYS A 64 -4.93 -3.04 12.03
N GLY A 65 -4.55 -4.27 12.34
CA GLY A 65 -4.02 -4.62 13.67
C GLY A 65 -2.79 -3.80 14.09
N TYR A 66 -1.95 -3.38 13.14
CA TYR A 66 -0.84 -2.46 13.42
C TYR A 66 -1.32 -1.06 13.82
N THR A 67 -2.38 -0.54 13.19
CA THR A 67 -2.97 0.76 13.57
C THR A 67 -3.65 0.66 14.94
N MET A 68 -4.34 -0.45 15.23
CA MET A 68 -4.92 -0.69 16.56
C MET A 68 -3.82 -0.73 17.63
N ALA A 69 -2.74 -1.49 17.37
CA ALA A 69 -1.61 -1.57 18.28
C ALA A 69 -0.93 -0.21 18.51
N ALA A 70 -0.75 0.58 17.45
CA ALA A 70 -0.21 1.93 17.53
C ALA A 70 -1.08 2.86 18.38
N CYS A 71 -2.40 2.81 18.20
CA CYS A 71 -3.33 3.63 18.98
C CYS A 71 -3.35 3.21 20.46
N ALA A 72 -3.38 1.91 20.75
CA ALA A 72 -3.33 1.38 22.11
C ALA A 72 -2.02 1.78 22.82
N ALA A 73 -0.87 1.58 22.16
CA ALA A 73 0.43 1.98 22.70
C ALA A 73 0.51 3.50 22.94
N ALA A 74 -0.02 4.32 22.02
CA ALA A 74 -0.05 5.77 22.17
C ALA A 74 -0.96 6.22 23.33
N ALA A 75 -2.10 5.56 23.54
CA ALA A 75 -3.01 5.84 24.65
C ALA A 75 -2.37 5.47 26.00
N GLU A 76 -1.84 4.25 26.12
CA GLU A 76 -1.19 3.77 27.34
C GLU A 76 -0.01 4.66 27.74
N LEU A 77 0.85 5.02 26.77
CA LEU A 77 1.98 5.90 27.04
C LEU A 77 1.56 7.33 27.39
N GLY A 78 0.44 7.79 26.81
CA GLY A 78 0.03 9.19 26.84
C GLY A 78 -0.70 9.59 28.10
N GLU A 79 -1.34 8.65 28.79
CA GLU A 79 -1.94 8.88 30.10
C GLU A 79 -0.87 9.28 31.13
N GLY A 80 -1.14 10.34 31.89
CA GLY A 80 -0.21 10.95 32.84
C GLY A 80 0.79 11.94 32.25
N GLN A 81 0.95 11.98 30.92
CA GLN A 81 1.88 12.90 30.25
C GLN A 81 1.35 14.33 30.20
N SER A 82 2.25 15.28 29.98
CA SER A 82 1.85 16.67 29.75
C SER A 82 1.36 16.88 28.31
N LEU A 83 0.47 17.85 28.08
CA LEU A 83 0.01 18.20 26.73
C LEU A 83 1.18 18.60 25.82
N ALA A 84 2.14 19.37 26.33
CA ALA A 84 3.34 19.77 25.61
C ALA A 84 4.21 18.58 25.18
N GLU A 85 4.28 17.55 26.03
CA GLU A 85 5.01 16.33 25.72
C GLU A 85 4.32 15.55 24.59
N LEU A 86 3.00 15.36 24.68
CA LEU A 86 2.23 14.73 23.59
C LEU A 86 2.38 15.48 22.26
N GLU A 87 2.36 16.81 22.28
CA GLU A 87 2.54 17.65 21.08
C GLU A 87 3.92 17.48 20.42
N SER A 88 4.94 17.08 21.20
CA SER A 88 6.31 16.86 20.74
C SER A 88 6.58 15.45 20.22
N TRP A 89 5.65 14.50 20.46
CA TRP A 89 5.86 13.10 20.08
C TRP A 89 5.97 12.91 18.57
N THR A 90 6.72 11.87 18.21
CA THR A 90 6.88 11.43 16.83
C THR A 90 6.48 9.96 16.73
N ALA A 91 6.26 9.46 15.50
CA ALA A 91 5.94 8.06 15.25
C ALA A 91 6.95 7.11 15.91
N ARG A 92 8.22 7.54 16.01
CA ARG A 92 9.30 6.78 16.65
C ARG A 92 9.01 6.44 18.13
N VAL A 93 8.32 7.30 18.87
CA VAL A 93 8.01 7.05 20.28
C VAL A 93 7.09 5.83 20.41
N ILE A 94 6.05 5.78 19.57
CA ILE A 94 5.09 4.68 19.51
C ILE A 94 5.75 3.42 18.96
N ASP A 95 6.55 3.56 17.90
CA ASP A 95 7.29 2.45 17.28
C ASP A 95 8.23 1.75 18.27
N GLN A 96 8.96 2.53 19.08
CA GLN A 96 9.83 2.01 20.13
C GLN A 96 9.05 1.23 21.20
N GLN A 97 7.85 1.71 21.58
CA GLN A 97 6.98 1.00 22.53
C GLN A 97 6.51 -0.34 21.99
N LEU A 98 6.29 -0.43 20.68
CA LEU A 98 5.85 -1.65 20.01
C LEU A 98 7.00 -2.63 19.72
N GLY A 99 8.25 -2.26 20.03
CA GLY A 99 9.43 -3.05 19.74
C GLY A 99 9.86 -3.02 18.27
N GLY A 100 9.40 -2.00 17.52
CA GLY A 100 9.66 -1.83 16.09
C GLY A 100 8.57 -2.45 15.21
N MET A 101 8.06 -1.65 14.28
CA MET A 101 7.15 -2.06 13.23
C MET A 101 7.91 -2.56 11.99
N PRO A 102 7.27 -3.43 11.19
CA PRO A 102 7.72 -3.69 9.83
C PRO A 102 7.70 -2.40 9.01
N ARG A 103 8.74 -2.16 8.19
CA ARG A 103 8.93 -0.94 7.39
C ARG A 103 7.71 -0.56 6.53
N GLU A 104 6.98 -1.56 6.05
CA GLU A 104 5.74 -1.40 5.28
C GLU A 104 4.51 -0.99 6.12
N ARG A 105 4.67 -0.81 7.43
CA ARG A 105 3.63 -0.46 8.42
C ARG A 105 3.99 0.72 9.31
N ASP A 106 5.16 1.34 9.17
CA ASP A 106 5.60 2.50 9.97
C ASP A 106 4.57 3.66 9.99
N TYR A 107 3.79 3.81 8.91
CA TYR A 107 2.72 4.81 8.82
C TYR A 107 1.61 4.64 9.87
N CYS A 108 1.41 3.44 10.42
CA CYS A 108 0.43 3.19 11.48
C CYS A 108 0.77 3.98 12.75
N ALA A 109 2.06 4.12 13.09
CA ALA A 109 2.51 4.95 14.20
C ALA A 109 2.33 6.45 13.90
N ASP A 110 2.57 6.86 12.64
CA ASP A 110 2.36 8.24 12.21
C ASP A 110 0.89 8.67 12.30
N LEU A 111 -0.03 7.81 11.85
CA LEU A 111 -1.47 8.01 12.00
C LEU A 111 -1.88 8.25 13.46
N ALA A 112 -1.42 7.36 14.35
CA ALA A 112 -1.74 7.43 15.78
C ALA A 112 -1.18 8.72 16.41
N VAL A 113 0.10 9.05 16.17
CA VAL A 113 0.72 10.24 16.77
C VAL A 113 0.11 11.54 16.23
N LYS A 114 -0.24 11.59 14.94
CA LYS A 114 -0.91 12.78 14.35
C LYS A 114 -2.26 13.04 15.00
N ALA A 115 -3.08 11.99 15.17
CA ALA A 115 -4.38 12.11 15.82
C ALA A 115 -4.24 12.49 17.31
N LEU A 116 -3.26 11.90 18.02
CA LEU A 116 -3.01 12.22 19.43
C LEU A 116 -2.54 13.66 19.63
N ARG A 117 -1.60 14.14 18.80
CA ARG A 117 -1.12 15.53 18.82
C ARG A 117 -2.24 16.50 18.50
N ALA A 118 -3.06 16.20 17.50
CA ALA A 118 -4.24 16.99 17.18
C ALA A 118 -5.19 17.07 18.39
N ALA A 119 -5.33 16.00 19.17
CA ALA A 119 -6.16 15.98 20.36
C ALA A 119 -5.56 16.86 21.48
N ALA A 120 -4.25 16.80 21.69
CA ALA A 120 -3.56 17.67 22.66
C ALA A 120 -3.69 19.16 22.28
N SER A 121 -3.44 19.51 21.02
CA SER A 121 -3.60 20.89 20.53
C SER A 121 -5.06 21.37 20.55
N SER A 122 -6.02 20.45 20.39
CA SER A 122 -7.45 20.74 20.52
C SER A 122 -7.83 21.20 21.93
N VAL A 123 -7.12 20.75 22.98
CA VAL A 123 -7.37 21.19 24.38
C VAL A 123 -7.13 22.69 24.51
N HIS A 124 -5.98 23.17 24.02
CA HIS A 124 -5.62 24.58 24.04
C HIS A 124 -6.53 25.43 23.16
N ALA A 125 -6.83 24.94 21.94
CA ALA A 125 -7.62 25.67 20.96
C ALA A 125 -9.13 25.69 21.26
N ARG A 126 -9.61 24.87 22.22
CA ARG A 126 -11.03 24.65 22.56
C ARG A 126 -11.92 24.39 21.34
N ARG A 127 -11.35 23.72 20.33
CA ARG A 127 -12.04 23.31 19.10
C ARG A 127 -11.47 21.99 18.62
N ARG A 128 -12.31 21.15 18.04
CA ARG A 128 -11.90 19.88 17.41
C ARG A 128 -10.89 20.17 16.30
N VAL A 129 -9.81 19.39 16.26
CA VAL A 129 -8.80 19.45 15.21
C VAL A 129 -8.91 18.20 14.35
N ALA A 130 -9.33 18.38 13.10
CA ALA A 130 -9.33 17.32 12.10
C ALA A 130 -8.13 17.54 11.16
N THR A 131 -7.31 16.51 11.06
CA THR A 131 -6.21 16.43 10.10
C THR A 131 -6.54 15.37 9.05
N VAL A 132 -5.94 15.52 7.88
CA VAL A 132 -6.10 14.57 6.78
C VAL A 132 -4.83 13.74 6.76
N HIS A 133 -4.97 12.42 6.74
CA HIS A 133 -3.91 11.56 6.27
C HIS A 133 -4.40 10.97 4.96
N ASP A 134 -3.91 11.51 3.86
CA ASP A 134 -4.14 10.92 2.56
C ASP A 134 -3.20 9.71 2.43
N PRO A 135 -3.70 8.45 2.41
CA PRO A 135 -2.84 7.29 2.20
C PRO A 135 -2.13 7.34 0.82
N THR A 136 -2.59 8.21 -0.09
CA THR A 136 -1.96 8.46 -1.39
C THR A 136 -0.84 9.50 -1.33
N GLU A 137 -0.77 10.36 -0.30
CA GLU A 137 0.33 11.32 -0.14
C GLU A 137 1.66 10.64 0.23
N GLU A 138 1.64 9.47 0.87
CA GLU A 138 2.87 8.81 1.33
C GLU A 138 3.50 7.84 0.33
N HIS A 139 2.85 7.56 -0.80
CA HIS A 139 3.44 6.73 -1.85
C HIS A 139 3.18 7.33 -3.23
N GLY A 140 3.86 8.45 -3.50
CA GLY A 140 4.08 8.91 -4.87
C GLY A 140 4.72 7.82 -5.74
N PRO A 141 4.84 8.06 -7.06
CA PRO A 141 5.40 7.06 -7.95
C PRO A 141 6.83 6.70 -7.54
N LYS A 142 7.12 5.39 -7.41
CA LYS A 142 8.47 4.89 -7.06
C LYS A 142 9.53 5.27 -8.10
N ILE A 143 9.09 5.42 -9.35
CA ILE A 143 9.92 5.78 -10.49
C ILE A 143 9.40 7.11 -11.03
N ASN A 144 10.30 7.97 -11.48
CA ASN A 144 9.97 9.20 -12.16
C ASN A 144 10.91 9.40 -13.35
N VAL A 145 10.71 10.48 -14.10
CA VAL A 145 11.51 10.81 -15.30
C VAL A 145 13.01 10.92 -15.04
N ASN A 146 13.44 11.11 -13.79
CA ASN A 146 14.86 11.22 -13.43
C ASN A 146 15.51 9.89 -13.05
N ASN A 147 14.76 8.79 -12.96
CA ASN A 147 15.33 7.48 -12.67
C ASN A 147 16.33 7.07 -13.79
N PRO A 148 17.57 6.68 -13.46
CA PRO A 148 18.63 6.45 -14.45
C PRO A 148 18.31 5.31 -15.41
N THR A 149 17.71 4.23 -14.90
CA THR A 149 17.29 3.07 -15.69
C THR A 149 16.15 3.44 -16.63
N TYR A 150 15.11 4.12 -16.12
CA TYR A 150 14.03 4.65 -16.94
C TYR A 150 14.54 5.55 -18.07
N ARG A 151 15.45 6.49 -17.77
CA ARG A 151 16.04 7.40 -18.76
C ARG A 151 16.84 6.65 -19.82
N THR A 152 17.65 5.68 -19.41
CA THR A 152 18.47 4.86 -20.32
C THR A 152 17.60 4.10 -21.30
N LEU A 153 16.54 3.46 -20.80
CA LEU A 153 15.59 2.71 -21.62
C LEU A 153 14.84 3.64 -22.58
N MET A 154 14.29 4.75 -22.09
CA MET A 154 13.51 5.69 -22.90
C MET A 154 14.34 6.46 -23.92
N ALA A 155 15.66 6.61 -23.70
CA ALA A 155 16.58 7.24 -24.65
C ALA A 155 16.95 6.33 -25.84
N SER A 156 16.68 5.03 -25.77
CA SER A 156 16.92 4.10 -26.89
C SER A 156 16.04 4.41 -28.10
N ALA A 157 16.42 3.95 -29.30
CA ALA A 157 15.61 4.13 -30.50
C ALA A 157 14.24 3.46 -30.35
N ASN A 158 13.16 4.13 -30.79
CA ASN A 158 11.81 3.55 -30.82
C ASN A 158 11.66 2.57 -32.00
N PRO A 159 11.46 1.25 -31.76
CA PRO A 159 11.19 0.30 -32.83
C PRO A 159 9.92 0.64 -33.61
N ASN A 160 9.93 0.37 -34.91
CA ASN A 160 8.74 0.55 -35.75
C ASN A 160 7.60 -0.35 -35.26
N GLY A 161 6.39 0.23 -35.17
CA GLY A 161 5.20 -0.49 -34.67
C GLY A 161 5.10 -0.58 -33.15
N CYS A 162 6.04 0.01 -32.41
CA CYS A 162 6.02 0.03 -30.96
C CYS A 162 5.36 1.31 -30.42
N ALA A 163 4.29 1.15 -29.64
CA ALA A 163 3.60 2.27 -29.01
C ALA A 163 4.49 2.91 -27.93
N VAL A 164 4.48 4.25 -27.86
CA VAL A 164 5.27 5.00 -26.87
C VAL A 164 4.79 4.68 -25.45
N GLU A 165 3.50 4.42 -25.30
CA GLU A 165 2.85 4.02 -24.05
C GLU A 165 3.34 2.66 -23.56
N ASP A 166 3.68 1.72 -24.46
CA ASP A 166 4.25 0.42 -24.09
C ASP A 166 5.70 0.52 -23.70
N ARG A 167 6.46 1.33 -24.42
CA ARG A 167 7.82 1.66 -23.99
C ARG A 167 7.81 2.32 -22.61
N HIS A 168 6.89 3.25 -22.36
CA HIS A 168 6.76 3.85 -21.03
C HIS A 168 6.41 2.80 -19.96
N LEU A 169 5.38 1.98 -20.19
CA LEU A 169 4.96 0.90 -19.29
C LEU A 169 6.13 -0.02 -18.93
N PHE A 170 6.81 -0.58 -19.92
CA PHE A 170 7.89 -1.54 -19.68
C PHE A 170 9.15 -0.86 -19.13
N ALA A 171 9.42 0.41 -19.45
CA ALA A 171 10.51 1.15 -18.83
C ALA A 171 10.27 1.38 -17.33
N CYS A 172 9.04 1.70 -16.92
CA CYS A 172 8.65 1.79 -15.52
C CYS A 172 8.82 0.46 -14.78
N LEU A 173 8.36 -0.64 -15.39
CA LEU A 173 8.45 -1.98 -14.82
C LEU A 173 9.91 -2.44 -14.64
N LEU A 174 10.74 -2.25 -15.66
CA LEU A 174 12.17 -2.56 -15.59
C LEU A 174 12.87 -1.67 -14.55
N ALA A 175 12.58 -0.38 -14.50
CA ALA A 175 13.19 0.55 -13.55
C ALA A 175 12.82 0.26 -12.10
N VAL A 176 11.57 -0.11 -11.81
CA VAL A 176 11.18 -0.48 -10.43
C VAL A 176 11.82 -1.79 -10.02
N ALA A 177 11.87 -2.80 -10.90
CA ALA A 177 12.52 -4.07 -10.62
C ALA A 177 14.05 -3.94 -10.46
N ASP A 178 14.69 -3.06 -11.25
CA ASP A 178 16.13 -2.78 -11.14
C ASP A 178 16.52 -2.08 -9.83
N SER A 179 15.60 -1.29 -9.27
CA SER A 179 15.76 -0.67 -7.95
C SER A 179 15.65 -1.65 -6.77
N GLU A 180 15.16 -2.87 -7.02
CA GLU A 180 14.99 -3.91 -6.00
C GLU A 180 16.25 -4.77 -5.88
N ALA A 181 16.42 -5.43 -4.73
CA ALA A 181 17.63 -6.22 -4.46
C ALA A 181 17.67 -7.54 -5.25
N ALA A 182 16.51 -8.10 -5.60
CA ALA A 182 16.44 -9.35 -6.36
C ALA A 182 16.80 -9.17 -7.83
N ALA A 183 17.16 -10.28 -8.50
CA ALA A 183 17.30 -10.32 -9.95
C ALA A 183 16.08 -9.74 -10.69
N THR A 184 16.32 -8.95 -11.75
CA THR A 184 15.25 -8.18 -12.42
C THR A 184 14.15 -9.09 -12.99
N HIS A 185 14.52 -10.21 -13.62
CA HIS A 185 13.54 -11.14 -14.18
C HIS A 185 12.66 -11.75 -13.08
N ALA A 186 13.26 -12.11 -11.94
CA ALA A 186 12.57 -12.71 -10.81
C ALA A 186 11.62 -11.71 -10.12
N ALA A 187 12.05 -10.46 -9.95
CA ALA A 187 11.23 -9.36 -9.42
C ALA A 187 10.00 -9.04 -10.31
N LEU A 188 10.10 -9.30 -11.61
CA LEU A 188 9.02 -9.17 -12.58
C LEU A 188 8.19 -10.44 -12.75
N GLY A 189 8.57 -11.55 -12.10
CA GLY A 189 7.90 -12.84 -12.29
C GLY A 189 8.07 -13.44 -13.68
N LEU A 190 9.10 -13.03 -14.43
CA LEU A 190 9.40 -13.47 -15.79
C LEU A 190 10.53 -14.52 -15.82
N PRO A 191 10.47 -15.49 -16.74
CA PRO A 191 11.65 -16.23 -17.15
C PRO A 191 12.74 -15.29 -17.69
N ALA A 192 14.02 -15.59 -17.45
CA ALA A 192 15.12 -14.75 -17.91
C ALA A 192 15.13 -14.55 -19.44
N GLN A 193 14.76 -15.59 -20.19
CA GLN A 193 14.66 -15.53 -21.65
C GLN A 193 13.54 -14.58 -22.12
N GLU A 194 12.40 -14.57 -21.43
CA GLU A 194 11.28 -13.68 -21.74
C GLU A 194 11.62 -12.23 -21.44
N LEU A 195 12.37 -11.96 -20.36
CA LEU A 195 12.91 -10.64 -20.08
C LEU A 195 13.82 -10.16 -21.24
N ASP A 196 14.70 -11.02 -21.74
CA ASP A 196 15.58 -10.67 -22.86
C ASP A 196 14.79 -10.35 -24.14
N PHE A 197 13.74 -11.11 -24.44
CA PHE A 197 12.87 -10.83 -25.59
C PHE A 197 12.12 -9.50 -25.44
N LEU A 198 11.56 -9.23 -24.25
CA LEU A 198 10.90 -7.96 -23.94
C LEU A 198 11.86 -6.78 -24.14
N VAL A 199 13.08 -6.85 -23.59
CA VAL A 199 14.08 -5.77 -23.71
C VAL A 199 14.47 -5.55 -25.17
N ARG A 200 14.69 -6.62 -25.94
CA ARG A 200 15.01 -6.51 -27.38
C ARG A 200 13.86 -5.91 -28.19
N ARG A 201 12.62 -6.26 -27.84
CA ARG A 201 11.41 -5.79 -28.52
C ARG A 201 11.15 -4.31 -28.29
N PHE A 202 11.31 -3.82 -27.06
CA PHE A 202 10.93 -2.44 -26.69
C PHE A 202 12.11 -1.46 -26.65
N PHE A 203 13.32 -1.93 -26.35
CA PHE A 203 14.50 -1.09 -26.07
C PHE A 203 15.76 -1.61 -26.78
N PRO A 204 15.76 -1.73 -28.12
CA PRO A 204 16.91 -2.25 -28.85
C PRO A 204 18.13 -1.35 -28.64
N ALA A 205 19.29 -1.97 -28.45
CA ALA A 205 20.59 -1.29 -28.28
C ALA A 205 20.60 -0.21 -27.18
N CYS A 206 19.76 -0.33 -26.15
CA CYS A 206 19.70 0.63 -25.04
C CYS A 206 20.93 0.60 -24.11
N GLY A 207 21.76 -0.45 -24.17
CA GLY A 207 22.92 -0.63 -23.31
C GLY A 207 22.60 -0.97 -21.85
N TRP A 208 21.31 -1.06 -21.49
CA TRP A 208 20.87 -1.50 -20.18
C TRP A 208 21.09 -3.02 -20.01
N GLN A 209 21.52 -3.43 -18.82
CA GLN A 209 21.73 -4.83 -18.46
C GLN A 209 20.91 -5.17 -17.21
N ALA A 210 20.18 -6.28 -17.28
CA ALA A 210 19.39 -6.77 -16.16
C ALA A 210 20.30 -7.23 -15.01
N LYS A 211 19.86 -6.98 -13.78
CA LYS A 211 20.53 -7.50 -12.57
C LYS A 211 20.38 -9.03 -12.52
N SER A 212 21.50 -9.73 -12.44
CA SER A 212 21.55 -11.19 -12.27
C SER A 212 21.42 -11.59 -10.81
N TRP A 213 20.89 -12.78 -10.57
CA TRP A 213 20.76 -13.36 -9.23
C TRP A 213 22.12 -13.50 -8.54
N SER A 214 22.16 -13.20 -7.24
CA SER A 214 23.34 -13.41 -6.39
C SER A 214 23.03 -14.30 -5.19
N ALA A 215 24.03 -15.06 -4.74
CA ALA A 215 23.91 -15.86 -3.52
C ALA A 215 23.76 -14.94 -2.31
N GLY A 216 22.51 -14.70 -1.89
CA GLY A 216 22.16 -13.72 -0.84
C GLY A 216 20.95 -12.85 -1.18
N ASP A 217 20.39 -12.96 -2.39
CA ASP A 217 19.19 -12.20 -2.76
C ASP A 217 18.03 -12.44 -1.77
N PRO A 218 17.28 -11.39 -1.39
CA PRO A 218 16.16 -11.53 -0.48
C PRO A 218 15.06 -12.40 -1.08
N ARG A 219 14.32 -13.10 -0.21
CA ARG A 219 13.17 -13.91 -0.62
C ARG A 219 12.09 -13.01 -1.21
N LEU A 220 11.61 -13.35 -2.40
CA LEU A 220 10.50 -12.65 -3.04
C LEU A 220 9.19 -12.84 -2.27
N PRO A 221 8.26 -11.87 -2.35
CA PRO A 221 6.92 -12.02 -1.80
C PRO A 221 6.22 -13.27 -2.33
N GLU A 222 5.40 -13.89 -1.49
CA GLU A 222 4.60 -15.05 -1.89
C GLU A 222 3.51 -14.63 -2.87
N ILE A 223 3.49 -15.28 -4.04
CA ILE A 223 2.55 -15.02 -5.12
C ILE A 223 1.30 -15.89 -4.90
N ASN A 224 0.11 -15.32 -5.16
CA ASN A 224 -1.12 -16.11 -5.25
C ASN A 224 -1.24 -16.72 -6.68
N PRO A 225 -1.13 -18.05 -6.84
CA PRO A 225 -1.19 -18.71 -8.15
C PRO A 225 -2.56 -18.60 -8.83
N GLU A 226 -3.64 -18.42 -8.07
CA GLU A 226 -5.00 -18.32 -8.60
C GLU A 226 -5.19 -17.01 -9.41
N ILE A 227 -4.40 -15.96 -9.12
CA ILE A 227 -4.39 -14.73 -9.94
C ILE A 227 -3.84 -15.02 -11.34
N ARG A 228 -2.85 -15.92 -11.44
CA ARG A 228 -2.28 -16.31 -12.74
C ARG A 228 -3.32 -17.04 -13.57
N GLU A 229 -4.04 -17.99 -12.97
CA GLU A 229 -5.12 -18.73 -13.62
C GLU A 229 -6.22 -17.79 -14.13
N LEU A 230 -6.67 -16.85 -13.28
CA LEU A 230 -7.62 -15.80 -13.68
C LEU A 230 -7.15 -15.01 -14.90
N LEU A 231 -5.88 -14.59 -14.91
CA LEU A 231 -5.35 -13.75 -15.99
C LEU A 231 -5.13 -14.50 -17.30
N GLN A 232 -4.91 -15.81 -17.27
CA GLN A 232 -4.69 -16.63 -18.48
C GLN A 232 -5.87 -16.56 -19.45
N GLU A 233 -7.11 -16.57 -18.94
CA GLU A 233 -8.31 -16.42 -19.78
C GLU A 233 -8.31 -15.08 -20.52
N HIS A 234 -7.86 -14.01 -19.85
CA HIS A 234 -7.79 -12.68 -20.45
C HIS A 234 -6.65 -12.53 -21.47
N VAL A 235 -5.54 -13.25 -21.26
CA VAL A 235 -4.40 -13.27 -22.20
C VAL A 235 -4.80 -13.88 -23.53
N THR A 236 -5.55 -14.99 -23.52
CA THR A 236 -5.97 -15.68 -24.76
C THR A 236 -6.89 -14.84 -25.64
N MET A 237 -7.62 -13.89 -25.05
CA MET A 237 -8.52 -12.97 -25.75
C MET A 237 -7.87 -11.63 -26.09
N SER A 238 -6.56 -11.48 -25.87
CA SER A 238 -5.83 -10.24 -26.15
C SER A 238 -5.50 -10.08 -27.64
N PRO A 239 -5.48 -8.84 -28.17
CA PRO A 239 -4.99 -8.57 -29.52
C PRO A 239 -3.49 -8.87 -29.71
N ASP A 240 -2.68 -8.78 -28.64
CA ASP A 240 -1.26 -9.16 -28.65
C ASP A 240 -0.98 -10.11 -27.47
N PRO A 241 -1.16 -11.44 -27.67
CA PRO A 241 -1.01 -12.42 -26.59
C PRO A 241 0.38 -12.45 -25.96
N GLU A 242 1.43 -12.07 -26.70
CA GLU A 242 2.81 -12.06 -26.17
C GLU A 242 2.97 -10.93 -25.14
N ILE A 243 2.58 -9.70 -25.51
CA ILE A 243 2.62 -8.56 -24.57
C ILE A 243 1.67 -8.80 -23.39
N ALA A 244 0.49 -9.37 -23.66
CA ALA A 244 -0.49 -9.70 -22.64
C ALA A 244 0.04 -10.72 -21.63
N ALA A 245 0.75 -11.75 -22.10
CA ALA A 245 1.37 -12.75 -21.23
C ALA A 245 2.43 -12.12 -20.32
N TRP A 246 3.33 -11.29 -20.86
CA TRP A 246 4.31 -10.56 -20.03
C TRP A 246 3.62 -9.65 -19.02
N LEU A 247 2.61 -8.90 -19.44
CA LEU A 247 1.86 -8.03 -18.52
C LEU A 247 1.16 -8.85 -17.43
N ALA A 248 0.55 -9.98 -17.76
CA ALA A 248 -0.11 -10.86 -16.80
C ALA A 248 0.86 -11.41 -15.75
N ASP A 249 2.02 -11.93 -16.17
CA ASP A 249 3.05 -12.44 -15.26
C ASP A 249 3.56 -11.36 -14.30
N ILE A 250 3.77 -10.15 -14.85
CA ILE A 250 4.17 -9.00 -14.05
C ILE A 250 3.05 -8.58 -13.09
N LEU A 251 1.79 -8.54 -13.52
CA LEU A 251 0.65 -8.22 -12.63
C LEU A 251 0.59 -9.20 -11.46
N VAL A 252 0.78 -10.50 -11.72
CA VAL A 252 0.83 -11.56 -10.69
C VAL A 252 1.95 -11.29 -9.68
N ALA A 253 3.18 -11.05 -10.16
CA ALA A 253 4.32 -10.77 -9.29
C ALA A 253 4.13 -9.47 -8.49
N ARG A 254 3.71 -8.39 -9.14
CA ARG A 254 3.54 -7.07 -8.52
C ARG A 254 2.33 -7.01 -7.58
N ALA A 255 1.30 -7.85 -7.78
CA ALA A 255 0.16 -7.95 -6.86
C ALA A 255 0.55 -8.51 -5.49
N ALA A 256 1.65 -9.27 -5.38
CA ALA A 256 2.14 -9.78 -4.11
C ALA A 256 2.74 -8.68 -3.20
N HIS A 257 3.19 -7.56 -3.77
CA HIS A 257 3.75 -6.45 -3.00
C HIS A 257 2.67 -5.66 -2.24
N PRO A 258 2.98 -5.10 -1.05
CA PRO A 258 2.04 -4.24 -0.32
C PRO A 258 1.71 -2.95 -1.09
N GLY A 259 0.59 -2.32 -0.73
CA GLY A 259 0.16 -1.04 -1.30
C GLY A 259 -0.57 -1.15 -2.64
N HIS A 260 -0.59 -0.04 -3.39
CA HIS A 260 -1.28 0.06 -4.67
C HIS A 260 -0.50 -0.58 -5.81
N LEU A 261 -1.19 -1.35 -6.66
CA LEU A 261 -0.57 -2.09 -7.77
C LEU A 261 0.15 -1.17 -8.77
N TRP A 262 -0.41 0.01 -9.09
CA TRP A 262 0.25 0.93 -10.02
C TRP A 262 1.61 1.43 -9.49
N ILE A 263 1.72 1.65 -8.19
CA ILE A 263 2.97 2.01 -7.49
C ILE A 263 3.93 0.83 -7.51
N ALA A 264 3.44 -0.37 -7.21
CA ALA A 264 4.24 -1.59 -7.32
C ALA A 264 4.76 -1.74 -8.75
N MET A 265 4.00 -1.36 -9.78
CA MET A 265 4.45 -1.40 -11.18
C MET A 265 5.37 -0.24 -11.58
N GLY A 266 5.71 0.67 -10.66
CA GLY A 266 6.60 1.82 -10.95
C GLY A 266 5.97 2.86 -11.88
N LEU A 267 4.65 2.85 -12.04
CA LEU A 267 3.95 3.80 -12.90
C LEU A 267 3.94 5.18 -12.25
N PHE A 268 3.89 6.23 -13.07
CA PHE A 268 3.92 7.62 -12.61
C PHE A 268 2.56 8.04 -12.06
N GLU A 269 1.49 7.52 -12.66
CA GLU A 269 0.13 7.87 -12.32
C GLU A 269 -0.80 6.66 -12.37
N ARG A 270 -1.81 6.65 -11.50
CA ARG A 270 -2.81 5.59 -11.42
C ARG A 270 -3.50 5.25 -12.75
N PRO A 271 -3.94 6.22 -13.59
CA PRO A 271 -4.65 5.91 -14.84
C PRO A 271 -3.82 5.09 -15.84
N GLN A 272 -2.49 5.16 -15.77
CA GLN A 272 -1.59 4.43 -16.66
C GLN A 272 -1.75 2.92 -16.54
N LEU A 273 -2.07 2.41 -15.34
CA LEU A 273 -2.34 0.99 -15.14
C LEU A 273 -3.61 0.56 -15.87
N SER A 274 -4.70 1.32 -15.72
CA SER A 274 -5.96 1.03 -16.42
C SER A 274 -5.78 1.13 -17.94
N ALA A 275 -4.97 2.08 -18.41
CA ALA A 275 -4.66 2.22 -19.84
C ALA A 275 -3.84 1.03 -20.37
N ALA A 276 -2.84 0.55 -19.61
CA ALA A 276 -2.06 -0.65 -19.97
C ALA A 276 -2.94 -1.90 -20.03
N ILE A 277 -3.79 -2.11 -19.01
CA ILE A 277 -4.73 -3.23 -18.97
C ILE A 277 -5.75 -3.11 -20.10
N GLY A 278 -6.27 -1.91 -20.39
CA GLY A 278 -7.20 -1.70 -21.49
C GLY A 278 -6.64 -2.05 -22.87
N ARG A 279 -5.35 -1.80 -23.09
CA ARG A 279 -4.68 -2.09 -24.37
C ARG A 279 -4.35 -3.57 -24.53
N HIS A 280 -3.87 -4.22 -23.47
CA HIS A 280 -3.32 -5.59 -23.57
C HIS A 280 -4.19 -6.67 -22.96
N LEU A 281 -5.16 -6.32 -22.12
CA LEU A 281 -6.10 -7.23 -21.48
C LEU A 281 -7.51 -6.59 -21.50
N PRO A 282 -8.05 -6.24 -22.68
CA PRO A 282 -9.29 -5.46 -22.80
C PRO A 282 -10.50 -6.13 -22.14
N SER A 283 -10.54 -7.46 -22.14
CA SER A 283 -11.58 -8.23 -21.47
C SER A 283 -11.51 -8.13 -19.94
N LEU A 284 -10.31 -8.01 -19.38
CA LEU A 284 -10.12 -7.77 -17.95
C LEU A 284 -10.58 -6.35 -17.58
N LEU A 285 -10.34 -5.36 -18.46
CA LEU A 285 -10.90 -4.02 -18.31
C LEU A 285 -12.42 -4.03 -18.30
N ALA A 286 -13.03 -4.73 -19.27
CA ALA A 286 -14.48 -4.85 -19.35
C ALA A 286 -15.08 -5.54 -18.11
N ALA A 287 -14.39 -6.53 -17.54
CA ALA A 287 -14.81 -7.23 -16.33
C ALA A 287 -14.76 -6.33 -15.08
N ASN A 288 -13.93 -5.29 -15.05
CA ASN A 288 -13.85 -4.31 -13.97
C ASN A 288 -14.79 -3.11 -14.21
N ASP A 289 -16.06 -3.40 -14.52
CA ASP A 289 -17.12 -2.45 -14.90
C ASP A 289 -17.40 -1.36 -13.85
N LYS A 290 -17.17 -1.67 -12.57
CA LYS A 290 -17.35 -0.76 -11.43
C LYS A 290 -16.11 0.08 -11.10
N GLY A 291 -15.05 0.01 -11.90
CA GLY A 291 -13.84 0.82 -11.71
C GLY A 291 -13.13 0.54 -10.38
N MET A 292 -13.16 -0.71 -9.90
CA MET A 292 -12.49 -1.10 -8.66
C MET A 292 -10.98 -0.91 -8.78
N ARG A 293 -10.32 -0.65 -7.64
CA ARG A 293 -8.85 -0.66 -7.55
C ARG A 293 -8.34 -2.02 -8.04
N TRP A 294 -7.42 -2.04 -9.01
CA TRP A 294 -7.00 -3.26 -9.72
C TRP A 294 -6.60 -4.43 -8.83
N LYS A 295 -5.76 -4.19 -7.82
CA LYS A 295 -5.39 -5.23 -6.86
C LYS A 295 -6.64 -5.83 -6.19
N ARG A 296 -7.50 -4.98 -5.65
CA ARG A 296 -8.77 -5.41 -5.00
C ARG A 296 -9.66 -6.18 -5.97
N PHE A 297 -9.75 -5.73 -7.22
CA PHE A 297 -10.52 -6.42 -8.26
C PHE A 297 -10.00 -7.84 -8.48
N LEU A 298 -8.70 -8.02 -8.74
CA LEU A 298 -8.09 -9.33 -8.99
C LEU A 298 -8.31 -10.30 -7.82
N PHE A 299 -8.05 -9.86 -6.59
CA PHE A 299 -8.27 -10.70 -5.42
C PHE A 299 -9.75 -11.02 -5.19
N LYS A 300 -10.68 -10.08 -5.47
CA LYS A 300 -12.12 -10.36 -5.38
C LYS A 300 -12.53 -11.43 -6.38
N GLN A 301 -12.09 -11.34 -7.65
CA GLN A 301 -12.41 -12.33 -8.68
C GLN A 301 -11.94 -13.74 -8.26
N VAL A 302 -10.72 -13.85 -7.74
CA VAL A 302 -10.20 -15.11 -7.19
C VAL A 302 -11.07 -15.65 -6.04
N CYS A 303 -11.58 -14.78 -5.14
CA CYS A 303 -12.48 -15.22 -4.06
C CYS A 303 -13.82 -15.73 -4.58
N ASP A 304 -14.40 -15.01 -5.54
CA ASP A 304 -15.69 -15.34 -6.11
C ASP A 304 -15.62 -16.71 -6.82
N LEU A 305 -14.53 -16.97 -7.55
CA LEU A 305 -14.26 -18.25 -8.22
C LEU A 305 -14.09 -19.42 -7.25
N ASN A 306 -13.53 -19.17 -6.06
CA ASN A 306 -13.33 -20.18 -5.01
C ASN A 306 -14.54 -20.36 -4.08
N GLY A 307 -15.73 -19.93 -4.50
CA GLY A 307 -16.98 -20.13 -3.75
C GLY A 307 -17.18 -19.17 -2.58
N GLY A 308 -16.52 -18.02 -2.58
CA GLY A 308 -16.74 -16.96 -1.57
C GLY A 308 -16.19 -17.26 -0.17
N VAL A 309 -15.53 -18.40 0.02
CA VAL A 309 -14.97 -18.80 1.32
C VAL A 309 -13.57 -18.20 1.47
N MET A 310 -13.52 -17.00 2.04
CA MET A 310 -12.34 -16.31 2.59
C MET A 310 -11.22 -16.00 1.57
N CYS A 311 -10.94 -14.71 1.40
CA CYS A 311 -9.87 -14.23 0.51
C CYS A 311 -8.49 -14.70 0.97
N LYS A 312 -7.83 -15.55 0.15
CA LYS A 312 -6.40 -15.89 0.28
C LYS A 312 -5.49 -14.76 -0.21
N SER A 313 -5.80 -13.50 0.11
CA SER A 313 -4.81 -12.45 0.01
C SER A 313 -3.96 -12.50 1.28
N PRO A 314 -2.62 -12.61 1.19
CA PRO A 314 -1.75 -12.71 2.36
C PRO A 314 -1.80 -11.49 3.29
N VAL A 315 -2.56 -10.44 2.93
CA VAL A 315 -2.61 -9.14 3.61
C VAL A 315 -4.06 -8.64 3.79
N CYS A 316 -5.07 -9.50 3.71
CA CYS A 316 -6.47 -9.08 3.77
C CYS A 316 -6.91 -8.48 5.11
N GLY A 317 -6.28 -8.88 6.23
CA GLY A 317 -6.54 -8.30 7.56
C GLY A 317 -6.13 -6.82 7.70
N ASP A 318 -5.41 -6.28 6.71
CA ASP A 318 -4.98 -4.87 6.70
C ASP A 318 -5.72 -4.03 5.63
N CYS A 319 -6.77 -4.57 5.01
CA CYS A 319 -7.51 -3.88 3.95
C CYS A 319 -8.52 -2.88 4.54
N SER A 320 -8.45 -1.61 4.13
CA SER A 320 -9.41 -0.55 4.49
C SER A 320 -10.87 -0.86 4.12
N ASP A 321 -11.07 -1.86 3.25
CA ASP A 321 -12.38 -2.26 2.75
C ASP A 321 -12.84 -3.61 3.34
N TYR A 322 -12.15 -4.14 4.36
CA TYR A 322 -12.44 -5.45 4.98
C TYR A 322 -13.92 -5.58 5.40
N SER A 323 -14.49 -4.54 6.01
CA SER A 323 -15.89 -4.53 6.43
C SER A 323 -16.89 -4.55 5.26
N LEU A 324 -16.49 -4.12 4.06
CA LEU A 324 -17.33 -4.23 2.86
C LEU A 324 -17.31 -5.65 2.27
N CYS A 325 -16.34 -6.47 2.67
CA CYS A 325 -16.15 -7.84 2.19
C CYS A 325 -16.65 -8.89 3.18
N PHE A 326 -16.77 -8.57 4.48
CA PHE A 326 -17.08 -9.52 5.55
C PHE A 326 -18.13 -9.00 6.55
N ALA A 327 -18.93 -7.99 6.19
CA ALA A 327 -20.10 -7.64 6.98
C ALA A 327 -21.20 -8.71 6.81
N GLU A 328 -21.37 -9.52 7.85
CA GLU A 328 -22.69 -9.79 8.44
C GLU A 328 -22.83 -8.94 9.72
#